data_AF-A0A966ZCR6-F1
#
_entry.id   AF-A0A966ZCR6-F1
#
_cell.length_a   1.000
_cell.length_b   1.000
_cell.length_c   1.000
_cell.angle_alpha   90.00
_cell.angle_beta   90.00
_cell.angle_gamma   90.00
#
_symmetry.space_group_name_H-M   'P 1'
#
loop_
_entity.id
_entity.type
_entity.pdbx_description
1 polymer ?
#
loop_
_entity_poly.entity_id
_entity_poly.type
_entity_poly.pdbx_seq_one_letter_code
_entity_poly.pdbx_strand_id
1 'polypeptide(L)' 'MRSSNEAKAVVALAGRYAEVHPKSHDRDEPSPLKVKEVWVEATRRYVVCMNPDQAIKDRFDREAVLTSRRKALGQGD' A
#
# COMPACT_ATOMS: atom_id res chain seq x y z
N MET A 1 13.00 7.55 4.39
CA MET A 1 11.91 6.63 4.80
C MET A 1 12.54 5.48 5.54
N ARG A 2 12.40 5.40 6.88
CA ARG A 2 13.03 4.35 7.69
C ARG A 2 12.54 2.99 7.20
N SER A 3 13.43 2.09 6.79
CA SER A 3 13.07 0.72 6.49
C SER A 3 12.69 0.01 7.79
N SER A 4 11.40 -0.21 8.02
CA SER A 4 10.95 -1.09 9.10
C SER A 4 10.83 -2.52 8.55
N ASN A 5 11.78 -3.37 8.92
CA ASN A 5 11.75 -4.80 8.57
C ASN A 5 10.47 -5.46 9.12
N GLU A 6 10.05 -5.04 10.31
CA GLU A 6 8.82 -5.50 10.94
C GLU A 6 7.58 -5.11 10.12
N ALA A 7 7.48 -3.86 9.65
CA ALA A 7 6.34 -3.45 8.81
C ALA A 7 6.25 -4.26 7.52
N LYS A 8 7.40 -4.57 6.88
CA LYS A 8 7.42 -5.45 5.70
C LYS A 8 6.92 -6.85 6.03
N ALA A 9 7.34 -7.42 7.16
CA ALA A 9 6.88 -8.73 7.61
C ALA A 9 5.38 -8.72 7.91
N VAL A 10 4.87 -7.72 8.64
CA VAL A 10 3.44 -7.56 8.97
C VAL A 10 2.57 -7.45 7.73
N VAL A 11 2.98 -6.65 6.73
CA VAL A 11 2.22 -6.50 5.50
C VAL A 11 2.21 -7.81 4.69
N ALA A 12 3.32 -8.54 4.66
CA ALA A 12 3.47 -9.82 3.96
C ALA A 12 2.68 -10.98 4.59
N LEU A 13 2.35 -10.90 5.89
CA LEU A 13 1.55 -11.92 6.56
C LEU A 13 0.16 -12.05 5.92
N ALA A 14 -0.23 -13.28 5.62
CA ALA A 14 -1.54 -13.59 5.08
C ALA A 14 -2.65 -13.24 6.09
N GLY A 15 -3.81 -12.86 5.58
CA GLY A 15 -4.96 -12.48 6.40
C GLY A 15 -6.07 -11.95 5.51
N ARG A 16 -7.32 -12.19 5.91
CA ARG A 16 -8.48 -11.64 5.20
C ARG A 16 -8.63 -10.17 5.56
N TYR A 17 -8.81 -9.35 4.54
CA TYR A 17 -9.22 -7.97 4.73
C TYR A 17 -10.73 -7.89 4.90
N ALA A 18 -11.19 -7.16 5.90
CA ALA A 18 -12.56 -6.71 6.02
C ALA A 18 -12.73 -5.38 5.29
N GLU A 19 -13.81 -5.23 4.53
CA GLU A 19 -14.16 -3.97 3.88
C GLU A 19 -14.83 -3.04 4.89
N VAL A 20 -14.26 -1.85 5.07
CA VAL A 20 -14.79 -0.81 5.97
C VAL A 20 -15.59 0.21 5.16
N HIS A 21 -15.00 0.67 4.06
CA HIS A 21 -15.67 1.55 3.11
C HIS A 21 -15.54 0.95 1.71
N PRO A 22 -16.67 0.71 1.02
CA PRO A 22 -16.64 0.23 -0.36
C PRO A 22 -16.09 1.33 -1.28
N LYS A 23 -15.78 0.95 -2.52
CA LYS A 23 -15.45 1.94 -3.54
C LYS A 23 -16.71 2.69 -3.95
N SER A 24 -16.62 4.02 -3.89
CA SER A 24 -17.67 4.92 -4.35
C SER A 24 -17.20 5.79 -5.50
N HIS A 25 -18.17 6.26 -6.29
CA HIS A 25 -17.97 7.30 -7.29
C HIS A 25 -18.32 8.69 -6.75
N ASP A 26 -18.97 8.77 -5.58
CA ASP A 26 -19.24 10.03 -4.92
C ASP A 26 -17.95 10.55 -4.26
N ARG A 27 -17.65 11.82 -4.50
CA ARG A 27 -16.48 12.49 -3.93
C ARG A 27 -16.66 12.83 -2.45
N ASP A 28 -17.90 12.98 -2.01
CA ASP A 28 -18.23 13.32 -0.63
C ASP A 28 -18.28 12.07 0.27
N GLU A 29 -18.27 10.87 -0.33
CA GLU A 29 -18.15 9.61 0.40
C GLU A 29 -16.71 9.31 0.84
N PRO A 30 -16.52 8.57 1.96
CA PRO A 30 -15.20 8.15 2.40
C PRO A 30 -14.46 7.35 1.34
N SER A 31 -13.14 7.53 1.28
CA SER A 31 -12.28 6.75 0.38
C SER A 31 -12.35 5.25 0.69
N PRO A 32 -12.22 4.38 -0.34
CA PRO A 32 -12.31 2.94 -0.14
C PRO A 32 -11.25 2.46 0.84
N LEU A 33 -11.66 1.65 1.82
CA LEU A 33 -10.80 1.20 2.89
C LEU A 33 -11.07 -0.25 3.23
N LYS A 34 -10.00 -1.04 3.21
CA LYS A 34 -9.97 -2.43 3.65
C LYS A 34 -8.98 -2.55 4.79
N VAL A 35 -9.33 -3.26 5.85
CA VAL A 35 -8.46 -3.45 7.03
C VAL A 35 -8.25 -4.92 7.32
N LYS A 36 -7.02 -5.29 7.71
CA LYS A 36 -6.75 -6.58 8.34
C LYS A 36 -6.06 -6.37 9.68
N GLU A 37 -6.37 -7.25 10.62
CA GLU A 37 -5.67 -7.32 11.89
C GLU A 37 -4.59 -8.41 11.82
N VAL A 38 -3.42 -8.10 12.37
CA VAL A 38 -2.29 -9.02 12.43
C VAL A 38 -1.70 -8.99 13.84
N TRP A 39 -1.53 -10.17 14.42
CA TRP A 39 -0.85 -10.34 15.70
C TRP A 39 0.54 -10.93 15.48
N VAL A 40 1.57 -10.28 16.03
CA VAL A 40 2.97 -10.73 15.99
C VAL A 40 3.38 -11.17 17.38
N GLU A 41 3.92 -12.40 17.48
CA GLU A 41 4.36 -13.02 18.75
C GLU A 41 3.30 -12.95 19.86
N ALA A 42 2.02 -13.00 19.49
CA ALA A 42 0.86 -12.93 20.39
C ALA A 42 0.75 -11.69 21.30
N THR A 43 1.65 -10.70 21.17
CA THR A 43 1.73 -9.53 22.06
C THR A 43 1.51 -8.22 21.31
N ARG A 44 1.95 -8.14 20.05
CA ARG A 44 1.88 -6.91 19.27
C ARG A 44 0.78 -7.02 18.24
N ARG A 45 -0.19 -6.10 18.34
CA ARG A 45 -1.33 -5.99 17.43
C ARG A 45 -1.06 -4.90 16.40
N TYR A 46 -1.12 -5.26 15.12
CA TYR A 46 -1.03 -4.34 14.00
C TYR A 46 -2.36 -4.30 13.25
N VAL A 47 -2.78 -3.09 12.89
CA VAL A 47 -3.90 -2.87 11.97
C VAL A 47 -3.31 -2.42 10.64
N VAL A 48 -3.51 -3.21 9.59
CA VAL A 48 -3.03 -2.91 8.25
C VAL A 48 -4.19 -2.35 7.44
N CYS A 49 -4.06 -1.08 7.06
CA CYS A 49 -5.01 -0.37 6.22
C CYS A 49 -4.58 -0.45 4.75
N MET A 50 -5.49 -0.86 3.89
CA MET A 50 -5.32 -0.91 2.44
C MET A 50 -6.41 -0.07 1.78
N ASN A 51 -6.00 1.00 1.10
CA ASN A 51 -6.87 1.72 0.17
C ASN A 51 -6.54 1.24 -1.26
N PRO A 52 -7.48 0.56 -1.95
CA PRO A 52 -7.23 -0.02 -3.26
C PRO A 52 -6.95 1.03 -4.33
N ASP A 53 -7.58 2.21 -4.27
CA ASP A 53 -7.37 3.27 -5.26
C ASP A 53 -5.98 3.92 -5.10
N GLN A 54 -5.54 4.17 -3.86
CA GLN A 54 -4.17 4.62 -3.61
C GLN A 54 -3.14 3.56 -4.04
N ALA A 55 -3.41 2.27 -3.82
CA ALA A 55 -2.51 1.21 -4.25
C ALA A 55 -2.33 1.17 -5.78
N ILE A 56 -3.39 1.43 -6.54
CA ILE A 56 -3.36 1.55 -8.00
C ILE A 56 -2.54 2.78 -8.41
N LYS A 57 -2.82 3.94 -7.80
CA LYS A 57 -2.07 5.18 -8.06
C LYS A 57 -0.58 5.00 -7.77
N ASP A 58 -0.22 4.46 -6.60
CA ASP A 58 1.16 4.20 -6.20
C ASP A 58 1.89 3.27 -7.19
N ARG A 59 1.16 2.31 -7.78
CA ARG A 59 1.73 1.45 -8.83
C ARG A 59 2.09 2.28 -10.06
N PHE A 60 1.17 3.10 -10.56
CA PHE A 60 1.43 3.95 -11.73
C PHE A 60 2.55 4.96 -11.46
N ASP A 61 2.56 5.58 -10.28
CA ASP A 61 3.59 6.53 -9.88
C ASP A 61 4.97 5.83 -9.84
N ARG A 62 5.06 4.62 -9.29
CA ARG A 62 6.29 3.81 -9.32
C ARG A 62 6.73 3.48 -10.75
N GLU A 63 5.81 3.07 -11.62
CA GLU A 63 6.11 2.74 -13.01
C GLU A 63 6.62 3.98 -13.78
N ALA A 64 6.02 5.14 -13.55
CA ALA A 64 6.45 6.42 -14.12
C ALA A 64 7.87 6.79 -13.65
N VAL A 65 8.14 6.70 -12.34
CA VAL A 65 9.47 6.94 -11.77
C VAL A 65 10.51 6.00 -12.35
N LEU A 66 10.23 4.70 -12.43
CA LEU A 66 11.14 3.71 -13.01
C LEU A 66 11.40 3.96 -14.49
N THR A 67 10.39 4.40 -15.23
CA THR A 67 10.52 4.71 -16.66
C THR A 67 11.36 5.95 -16.88
N SER A 68 11.06 7.05 -16.17
CA SER A 68 11.87 8.27 -16.20
C SER A 68 13.32 7.99 -15.82
N ARG A 69 13.54 7.18 -14.77
CA ARG A 69 14.88 6.84 -14.29
C ARG A 69 15.66 6.01 -15.31
N ARG A 70 15.03 5.02 -15.96
CA ARG A 70 15.66 4.24 -17.04
C ARG A 70 16.05 5.12 -18.23
N LYS A 71 15.18 6.06 -18.62
CA LYS A 71 15.49 7.02 -19.68
C LYS A 71 16.69 7.90 -19.32
N ALA A 72 16.73 8.43 -18.10
CA ALA A 72 17.83 9.27 -17.63
C ALA A 72 19.17 8.51 -17.62
N LEU A 73 19.17 7.24 -17.17
CA LEU A 73 20.38 6.40 -17.20
C LEU A 73 20.84 6.05 -18.62
N GLY A 74 19.91 5.94 -19.58
CA GLY A 74 20.25 5.73 -21.00
C GLY A 74 20.61 7.01 -21.77
N GLN A 75 20.42 8.18 -21.16
CA GLN A 75 20.76 9.49 -21.73
C GLN A 75 21.95 10.16 -21.01
N GLY A 76 22.65 9.44 -20.13
CA GLY A 76 23.87 9.92 -19.48
C GLY A 76 25.13 9.51 -20.26
N ASP A 77 26.06 10.45 -20.36
CA ASP A 77 27.48 10.34 -20.79
C ASP A 77 28.27 9.21 -20.09
#